data_AF-A0A924NC79-F1
#
_entry.id   AF-A0A924NC79-F1
#
_cell.length_a   1.000
_cell.length_b   1.000
_cell.length_c   1.000
_cell.angle_alpha   90.00
_cell.angle_beta   90.00
_cell.angle_gamma   90.00
#
_symmetry.space_group_name_H-M   'P 1'
#
loop_
_entity.id
_entity.type
_entity.pdbx_description
1 polymer ?
#
loop_
_entity_poly.entity_id
_entity_poly.type
_entity_poly.pdbx_seq_one_letter_code
_entity_poly.pdbx_strand_id
1 'polypeptide(L)'
;MKSLFFIFGIVFSTTVALHNSAQAEPQFIFSDDVAQGVRKNISIGVQAGEDFFKTRLGIIFSKSFSVVASNTDSFRKRNVPAKFYDSNCNGGYANPRFFVICAESESFNRNQFAGGLDVQQRVISLHEYVHVLQFEFTKISAEPAWFQEGFAEHVVLLYKEKLGITNKKQELAWQRGLARTLKYSLEQLEGRDRFNKSDKSVSAGMIAIADLEGRSGFQAFSTYYRLRGKGVSWKKAYEQAFGVTTKEFYAGLQL
;
A
#
# COMPACT_ATOMS: atom_id res chain seq x y z
N MET A 1 25.03 -54.40 19.77
CA MET A 1 24.49 -53.12 20.28
C MET A 1 24.15 -52.25 19.08
N LYS A 2 22.86 -52.06 18.78
CA LYS A 2 22.37 -51.22 17.69
C LYS A 2 21.68 -50.00 18.31
N SER A 3 22.21 -48.81 18.07
CA SER A 3 21.63 -47.56 18.56
C SER A 3 20.63 -47.03 17.55
N LEU A 4 19.35 -46.95 17.95
CA LEU A 4 18.29 -46.25 17.22
C LEU A 4 18.31 -44.77 17.62
N PHE A 5 18.49 -43.87 16.65
CA PHE A 5 18.23 -42.45 16.80
C PHE A 5 16.75 -42.16 16.52
N PHE A 6 16.01 -41.71 17.53
CA PHE A 6 14.67 -41.14 17.36
C PHE A 6 14.80 -39.63 17.14
N ILE A 7 14.42 -39.16 15.94
CA ILE A 7 14.27 -37.74 15.63
C ILE A 7 12.80 -37.37 15.92
N PHE A 8 12.57 -36.62 17.00
CA PHE A 8 11.28 -35.98 17.25
C PHE A 8 11.17 -34.71 16.40
N GLY A 9 10.43 -34.78 15.30
CA GLY A 9 9.97 -33.61 14.57
C GLY A 9 8.77 -32.99 15.29
N ILE A 10 8.99 -31.91 16.05
CA ILE A 10 7.90 -31.11 16.62
C ILE A 10 7.39 -30.18 15.51
N VAL A 11 6.28 -30.57 14.88
CA VAL A 11 5.50 -29.69 14.01
C VAL A 11 4.66 -28.78 14.90
N PHE A 12 5.09 -27.53 15.09
CA PHE A 12 4.24 -26.50 15.67
C PHE A 12 3.16 -26.10 14.66
N SER A 13 2.02 -26.80 14.68
CA SER A 13 0.79 -26.30 14.08
C SER A 13 0.18 -25.27 15.03
N THR A 14 0.61 -24.01 14.92
CA THR A 14 -0.09 -22.91 15.60
C THR A 14 -1.39 -22.64 14.86
N THR A 15 -2.44 -23.40 15.17
CA THR A 15 -3.80 -23.07 14.81
C THR A 15 -4.20 -21.83 15.61
N VAL A 16 -3.91 -20.65 15.08
CA VAL A 16 -4.38 -19.39 15.66
C VAL A 16 -5.90 -19.44 15.60
N ALA A 17 -6.55 -19.49 16.75
CA ALA A 17 -8.00 -19.34 16.85
C ALA A 17 -8.35 -17.96 16.28
N LEU A 18 -8.83 -17.93 15.03
CA LEU A 18 -9.42 -16.75 14.43
C LEU A 18 -10.70 -16.47 15.21
N HIS A 19 -10.65 -15.50 16.14
CA HIS A 19 -11.87 -14.94 16.69
C HIS A 19 -12.72 -14.43 15.52
N ASN A 20 -13.92 -15.00 15.37
CA ASN A 20 -14.95 -14.56 14.41
C ASN A 20 -15.52 -13.19 14.82
N SER A 21 -14.68 -12.16 14.85
CA SER A 21 -15.19 -10.79 14.80
C SER A 21 -15.69 -10.55 13.39
N ALA A 22 -16.96 -10.19 13.23
CA ALA A 22 -17.50 -9.78 11.94
C ALA A 22 -16.58 -8.75 11.28
N GLN A 23 -16.25 -8.94 10.01
CA GLN A 23 -15.51 -7.96 9.22
C GLN A 23 -16.32 -6.66 9.23
N ALA A 24 -15.65 -5.54 9.55
CA ALA A 24 -16.32 -4.26 9.51
C ALA A 24 -16.41 -3.79 8.05
N GLU A 25 -17.61 -3.53 7.58
CA GLU A 25 -17.85 -3.09 6.21
C GLU A 25 -17.37 -1.63 6.02
N PRO A 26 -16.72 -1.31 4.89
CA PRO A 26 -16.41 0.05 4.50
C PRO A 26 -17.69 0.90 4.35
N GLN A 27 -17.68 2.12 4.88
CA GLN A 27 -18.76 3.09 4.69
C GLN A 27 -18.46 4.02 3.51
N PHE A 28 -19.19 3.86 2.41
CA PHE A 28 -19.02 4.73 1.25
C PHE A 28 -19.92 5.97 1.35
N ILE A 29 -19.31 7.14 1.26
CA ILE A 29 -19.97 8.46 1.28
C ILE A 29 -19.69 9.13 -0.06
N PHE A 30 -20.61 8.94 -1.01
CA PHE A 30 -20.54 9.55 -2.34
C PHE A 30 -21.31 10.87 -2.38
N SER A 31 -20.74 11.86 -3.05
CA SER A 31 -21.46 13.07 -3.41
C SER A 31 -22.40 12.80 -4.59
N ASP A 32 -23.49 13.57 -4.69
CA ASP A 32 -24.52 13.36 -5.71
C ASP A 32 -24.01 13.52 -7.15
N ASP A 33 -22.93 14.29 -7.32
CA ASP A 33 -22.22 14.52 -8.58
C ASP A 33 -21.28 13.39 -9.01
N VAL A 34 -21.06 12.38 -8.15
CA VAL A 34 -20.24 11.22 -8.52
C VAL A 34 -21.09 10.22 -9.31
N ALA A 35 -20.77 10.02 -10.58
CA ALA A 35 -21.48 9.08 -11.45
C ALA A 35 -21.45 7.63 -10.94
N GLN A 36 -22.52 6.86 -11.17
CA GLN A 36 -22.68 5.50 -10.64
C GLN A 36 -21.55 4.53 -11.06
N GLY A 37 -21.03 4.66 -12.29
CA GLY A 37 -19.89 3.87 -12.76
C GLY A 37 -18.63 4.12 -11.93
N VAL A 38 -18.38 5.38 -11.56
CA VAL A 38 -17.26 5.79 -10.71
C VAL A 38 -17.40 5.24 -9.29
N ARG A 39 -18.61 5.33 -8.71
CA ARG A 39 -18.91 4.73 -7.40
C ARG A 39 -18.57 3.24 -7.38
N LYS A 40 -19.01 2.51 -8.41
CA LYS A 40 -18.73 1.08 -8.58
C LYS A 40 -17.23 0.80 -8.68
N ASN A 41 -16.48 1.57 -9.47
CA ASN A 41 -15.04 1.39 -9.62
C ASN A 41 -14.28 1.66 -8.31
N ILE A 42 -14.66 2.68 -7.54
CA ILE A 42 -14.07 2.96 -6.22
C ILE A 42 -14.30 1.78 -5.28
N SER A 43 -15.53 1.26 -5.19
CA SER A 43 -15.84 0.10 -4.35
C SER A 43 -15.06 -1.16 -4.78
N ILE A 44 -14.88 -1.39 -6.09
CA ILE A 44 -14.06 -2.49 -6.60
C ILE A 44 -12.59 -2.35 -6.16
N GLY A 45 -12.03 -1.14 -6.20
CA GLY A 45 -10.67 -0.89 -5.75
C GLY A 45 -10.47 -1.20 -4.26
N VAL A 46 -11.44 -0.80 -3.42
CA VAL A 46 -11.45 -1.11 -1.98
C VAL A 46 -11.56 -2.61 -1.73
N GLN A 47 -12.51 -3.28 -2.39
CA GLN A 47 -12.68 -4.73 -2.27
C GLN A 47 -11.42 -5.48 -2.70
N ALA A 48 -10.76 -5.04 -3.79
CA ALA A 48 -9.51 -5.63 -4.23
C ALA A 48 -8.41 -5.51 -3.17
N GLY A 49 -8.39 -4.40 -2.42
CA GLY A 49 -7.54 -4.21 -1.27
C GLY A 49 -7.86 -5.22 -0.17
N GLU A 50 -9.11 -5.26 0.31
CA GLU A 50 -9.54 -6.21 1.33
C GLU A 50 -9.17 -7.66 0.98
N ASP A 51 -9.48 -8.08 -0.24
CA ASP A 51 -9.15 -9.41 -0.76
C ASP A 51 -7.64 -9.66 -0.75
N PHE A 52 -6.85 -8.67 -1.20
CA PHE A 52 -5.40 -8.76 -1.20
C PHE A 52 -4.85 -9.01 0.20
N PHE A 53 -5.24 -8.18 1.18
CA PHE A 53 -4.71 -8.30 2.54
C PHE A 53 -5.21 -9.56 3.26
N LYS A 54 -6.47 -9.94 3.04
CA LYS A 54 -7.03 -11.18 3.59
C LYS A 54 -6.29 -12.40 3.05
N THR A 55 -6.12 -12.48 1.74
CA THR A 55 -5.55 -13.68 1.08
C THR A 55 -4.02 -13.73 1.17
N ARG A 56 -3.32 -12.59 1.06
CA ARG A 56 -1.85 -12.55 1.02
C ARG A 56 -1.21 -12.35 2.37
N LEU A 57 -1.83 -11.58 3.27
CA LEU A 57 -1.25 -11.23 4.57
C LEU A 57 -1.96 -11.89 5.76
N GLY A 58 -3.10 -12.57 5.52
CA GLY A 58 -3.92 -13.14 6.59
C GLY A 58 -4.44 -12.05 7.53
N ILE A 59 -4.71 -10.87 7.00
CA ILE A 59 -5.15 -9.69 7.74
C ILE A 59 -6.64 -9.46 7.44
N ILE A 60 -7.45 -9.40 8.49
CA ILE A 60 -8.88 -9.05 8.41
C ILE A 60 -9.09 -7.74 9.16
N PHE A 61 -9.74 -6.78 8.50
CA PHE A 61 -10.02 -5.48 9.08
C PHE A 61 -11.28 -5.56 9.96
N SER A 62 -11.16 -5.19 11.22
CA SER A 62 -12.27 -5.28 12.20
C SER A 62 -12.89 -3.94 12.57
N LYS A 63 -12.39 -2.83 12.01
CA LYS A 63 -12.89 -1.49 12.28
C LYS A 63 -13.57 -0.89 11.07
N SER A 64 -14.65 -0.14 11.27
CA SER A 64 -15.25 0.63 10.19
C SER A 64 -14.32 1.77 9.76
N PHE A 65 -14.22 2.00 8.45
CA PHE A 65 -13.62 3.20 7.88
C PHE A 65 -14.56 3.77 6.81
N SER A 66 -14.38 5.04 6.48
CA SER A 66 -15.18 5.75 5.49
C SER A 66 -14.37 6.04 4.23
N VAL A 67 -15.02 5.88 3.08
CA VAL A 67 -14.50 6.28 1.77
C VAL A 67 -15.32 7.47 1.32
N VAL A 68 -14.73 8.65 1.28
CA VAL A 68 -15.43 9.87 0.88
C VAL A 68 -15.04 10.21 -0.56
N ALA A 69 -16.00 10.24 -1.46
CA ALA A 69 -15.74 10.55 -2.86
C ALA A 69 -16.63 11.68 -3.37
N SER A 70 -16.01 12.61 -4.09
CA SER A 70 -16.62 13.83 -4.62
C SER A 70 -15.84 14.30 -5.84
N ASN A 71 -16.45 15.12 -6.69
CA ASN A 71 -15.68 15.87 -7.68
C ASN A 71 -14.98 17.05 -7.01
N THR A 72 -13.89 17.53 -7.61
CA THR A 72 -13.03 18.60 -7.05
C THR A 72 -13.83 19.86 -6.68
N ASP A 73 -14.77 20.27 -7.53
CA ASP A 73 -15.61 21.45 -7.28
C ASP A 73 -16.56 21.26 -6.09
N SER A 74 -17.06 20.05 -5.87
CA SER A 74 -17.91 19.73 -4.72
C SER A 74 -17.11 19.68 -3.42
N PHE A 75 -15.88 19.19 -3.44
CA PHE A 75 -14.98 19.32 -2.27
C PHE A 75 -14.69 20.77 -1.92
N ARG A 76 -14.45 21.62 -2.92
CA ARG A 76 -14.24 23.07 -2.73
C ARG A 76 -15.46 23.72 -2.07
N LYS A 77 -16.68 23.42 -2.55
CA LYS A 77 -17.94 23.95 -1.99
C LYS A 77 -18.21 23.51 -0.55
N ARG A 78 -17.68 22.35 -0.13
CA ARG A 78 -17.88 21.78 1.21
C ARG A 78 -16.83 22.21 2.23
N ASN A 79 -15.93 23.14 1.89
CA ASN A 79 -14.83 23.58 2.76
C ASN A 79 -13.98 22.42 3.29
N VAL A 80 -13.80 21.36 2.49
CA VAL A 80 -12.76 20.38 2.80
C VAL A 80 -11.41 21.15 2.81
N PRO A 81 -10.40 20.75 3.58
CA PRO A 81 -9.06 21.34 3.49
C PRO A 81 -8.41 21.08 2.13
N ALA A 82 -7.89 22.12 1.47
CA ALA A 82 -7.34 22.05 0.11
C ALA A 82 -6.30 20.95 -0.10
N LYS A 83 -5.54 20.58 0.94
CA LYS A 83 -4.59 19.46 0.93
C LYS A 83 -5.21 18.10 0.56
N PHE A 84 -6.53 17.98 0.53
CA PHE A 84 -7.28 16.79 0.17
C PHE A 84 -7.92 16.85 -1.23
N TYR A 85 -7.92 17.99 -1.91
CA TYR A 85 -8.53 18.16 -3.24
C TYR A 85 -7.84 19.23 -4.12
N ASP A 86 -6.54 19.47 -3.93
CA ASP A 86 -5.82 20.43 -4.77
C ASP A 86 -5.82 20.02 -6.26
N SER A 87 -5.23 20.86 -7.12
CA SER A 87 -5.26 20.69 -8.58
C SER A 87 -4.64 19.37 -9.10
N ASN A 88 -4.00 18.57 -8.24
CA ASN A 88 -3.48 17.24 -8.57
C ASN A 88 -4.21 16.11 -7.85
N CYS A 89 -5.36 16.37 -7.23
CA CYS A 89 -6.05 15.39 -6.40
C CYS A 89 -6.44 14.15 -7.19
N ASN A 90 -5.76 13.05 -6.94
CA ASN A 90 -6.17 11.70 -7.33
C ASN A 90 -6.97 11.06 -6.19
N GLY A 91 -6.53 11.32 -4.97
CA GLY A 91 -7.04 10.79 -3.72
C GLY A 91 -6.13 11.30 -2.62
N GLY A 92 -6.56 11.11 -1.38
CA GLY A 92 -5.76 11.48 -0.23
C GLY A 92 -6.26 10.81 1.03
N TYR A 93 -5.41 10.02 1.62
CA TYR A 93 -5.64 9.54 2.97
C TYR A 93 -5.59 10.70 3.98
N ALA A 94 -6.61 10.77 4.85
CA ALA A 94 -6.74 11.85 5.84
C ALA A 94 -6.45 11.40 7.26
N ASN A 95 -6.98 10.25 7.67
CA ASN A 95 -6.72 9.64 8.98
C ASN A 95 -7.12 8.14 8.98
N PRO A 96 -6.84 7.38 10.06
CA PRO A 96 -6.96 5.91 10.04
C PRO A 96 -8.39 5.39 9.82
N ARG A 97 -9.38 6.29 9.80
CA ARG A 97 -10.79 5.98 9.65
C ARG A 97 -11.39 6.55 8.37
N PHE A 98 -10.67 7.36 7.59
CA PHE A 98 -11.16 7.74 6.27
C PHE A 98 -10.06 8.20 5.30
N PHE A 99 -10.31 7.96 4.01
CA PHE A 99 -9.61 8.59 2.91
C PHE A 99 -10.60 9.23 1.93
N VAL A 100 -10.09 10.19 1.17
CA VAL A 100 -10.85 10.87 0.12
C VAL A 100 -10.42 10.40 -1.26
N ILE A 101 -11.35 10.36 -2.20
CA ILE A 101 -11.10 10.13 -3.62
C ILE A 101 -11.72 11.27 -4.42
N CYS A 102 -10.92 11.91 -5.27
CA CYS A 102 -11.43 12.83 -6.26
C CYS A 102 -11.95 12.00 -7.45
N ALA A 103 -13.26 11.97 -7.63
CA ALA A 103 -13.92 11.05 -8.57
C ALA A 103 -13.60 11.36 -10.04
N GLU A 104 -13.44 12.65 -10.35
CA GLU A 104 -13.10 13.18 -11.66
C GLU A 104 -11.95 14.18 -11.49
N SER A 105 -10.74 13.72 -11.78
CA SER A 105 -9.56 14.57 -11.76
C SER A 105 -8.99 14.72 -13.16
N GLU A 106 -8.53 15.91 -13.52
CA GLU A 106 -7.87 16.15 -14.81
C GLU A 106 -6.59 15.33 -14.96
N SER A 107 -5.95 14.96 -13.85
CA SER A 107 -4.84 14.01 -13.82
C SER A 107 -5.23 12.61 -14.30
N PHE A 108 -6.53 12.26 -14.25
CA PHE A 108 -7.03 11.00 -14.81
C PHE A 108 -7.13 11.00 -16.33
N ASN A 109 -7.20 12.20 -16.93
CA ASN A 109 -7.34 12.38 -18.37
C ASN A 109 -5.99 12.33 -19.11
N ARG A 110 -4.87 12.13 -18.40
CA ARG A 110 -3.57 11.95 -19.05
C ARG A 110 -3.52 10.52 -19.61
N ASN A 111 -3.17 10.40 -20.90
CA ASN A 111 -3.01 9.17 -21.70
C ASN A 111 -2.00 8.12 -21.16
N GLN A 112 -1.78 8.06 -19.85
CA GLN A 112 -0.75 7.26 -19.18
C GLN A 112 -1.26 5.90 -18.70
N PHE A 113 -2.56 5.62 -18.78
CA PHE A 113 -3.13 4.35 -18.29
C PHE A 113 -3.70 3.54 -19.45
N ALA A 114 -3.01 2.45 -19.79
CA ALA A 114 -3.45 1.48 -20.80
C ALA A 114 -4.82 0.82 -20.51
N GLY A 115 -5.38 1.00 -19.30
CA GLY A 115 -6.66 0.43 -18.87
C GLY A 115 -7.85 1.40 -18.85
N GLY A 116 -7.65 2.67 -19.24
CA GLY A 116 -8.70 3.69 -19.19
C GLY A 116 -9.08 4.18 -17.78
N LEU A 117 -10.02 5.13 -17.74
CA LEU A 117 -10.46 5.83 -16.52
C LEU A 117 -10.98 4.88 -15.43
N ASP A 118 -11.71 3.83 -15.82
CA ASP A 118 -12.28 2.86 -14.88
C ASP A 118 -11.23 2.13 -14.05
N VAL A 119 -10.12 1.72 -14.70
CA VAL A 119 -8.99 1.07 -14.04
C VAL A 119 -8.31 2.05 -13.11
N GLN A 120 -8.16 3.31 -13.53
CA GLN A 120 -7.50 4.32 -12.74
C GLN A 120 -8.20 4.57 -11.39
N GLN A 121 -9.52 4.69 -11.40
CA GLN A 121 -10.32 4.86 -10.19
C GLN A 121 -10.14 3.68 -9.21
N ARG A 122 -10.06 2.45 -9.74
CA ARG A 122 -9.80 1.24 -8.94
C ARG A 122 -8.41 1.26 -8.31
N VAL A 123 -7.37 1.55 -9.09
CA VAL A 123 -5.99 1.52 -8.58
C VAL A 123 -5.72 2.60 -7.55
N ILE A 124 -6.30 3.79 -7.71
CA ILE A 124 -6.17 4.86 -6.71
C ILE A 124 -6.91 4.49 -5.43
N SER A 125 -8.13 3.98 -5.54
CA SER A 125 -8.89 3.55 -4.35
C SER A 125 -8.17 2.42 -3.60
N LEU A 126 -7.51 1.51 -4.34
CA LEU A 126 -6.64 0.48 -3.77
C LEU A 126 -5.42 1.09 -3.07
N HIS A 127 -4.72 2.04 -3.70
CA HIS A 127 -3.57 2.75 -3.13
C HIS A 127 -3.93 3.41 -1.79
N GLU A 128 -4.99 4.21 -1.77
CA GLU A 128 -5.42 4.91 -0.55
C GLU A 128 -5.91 3.93 0.53
N TYR A 129 -6.55 2.83 0.14
CA TYR A 129 -6.95 1.78 1.08
C TYR A 129 -5.73 1.12 1.75
N VAL A 130 -4.62 0.92 1.02
CA VAL A 130 -3.37 0.39 1.61
C VAL A 130 -2.89 1.30 2.75
N HIS A 131 -3.00 2.62 2.61
CA HIS A 131 -2.63 3.54 3.69
C HIS A 131 -3.54 3.42 4.92
N VAL A 132 -4.85 3.25 4.76
CA VAL A 132 -5.76 2.96 5.90
C VAL A 132 -5.26 1.78 6.72
N LEU A 133 -4.83 0.73 6.01
CA LEU A 133 -4.35 -0.48 6.66
C LEU A 133 -2.99 -0.26 7.33
N GLN A 134 -2.04 0.38 6.66
CA GLN A 134 -0.75 0.74 7.26
C GLN A 134 -0.93 1.48 8.59
N PHE A 135 -1.88 2.41 8.66
CA PHE A 135 -2.15 3.16 9.88
C PHE A 135 -2.82 2.34 10.98
N GLU A 136 -3.82 1.51 10.64
CA GLU A 136 -4.49 0.66 11.61
C GLU A 136 -3.50 -0.27 12.32
N PHE A 137 -2.58 -0.85 11.55
CA PHE A 137 -1.58 -1.75 12.10
C PHE A 137 -0.48 -1.03 12.85
N THR A 138 0.03 0.07 12.33
CA THR A 138 1.22 0.69 12.92
C THR A 138 0.88 1.58 14.11
N LYS A 139 -0.33 2.15 14.14
CA LYS A 139 -0.82 3.15 15.12
C LYS A 139 0.13 4.34 15.33
N ILE A 140 1.19 4.46 14.51
CA ILE A 140 2.33 5.35 14.69
C ILE A 140 2.72 5.88 13.31
N SER A 141 2.77 7.21 13.16
CA SER A 141 3.11 7.91 11.92
C SER A 141 4.59 7.89 11.53
N ALA A 142 5.36 6.90 11.96
CA ALA A 142 6.83 6.93 11.92
C ALA A 142 7.47 5.92 10.96
N GLU A 143 6.76 5.51 9.92
CA GLU A 143 7.35 4.68 8.87
C GLU A 143 8.08 5.53 7.83
N PRO A 144 9.14 5.01 7.20
CA PRO A 144 9.79 5.67 6.08
C PRO A 144 8.79 5.97 4.96
N ALA A 145 8.80 7.20 4.42
CA ALA A 145 7.91 7.59 3.34
C ALA A 145 8.04 6.66 2.12
N TRP A 146 9.27 6.27 1.76
CA TRP A 146 9.51 5.32 0.68
C TRP A 146 8.87 3.95 0.91
N PHE A 147 8.79 3.49 2.16
CA PHE A 147 8.19 2.20 2.48
C PHE A 147 6.66 2.29 2.38
N GLN A 148 6.07 3.37 2.90
CA GLN A 148 4.62 3.57 2.87
C GLN A 148 4.09 3.66 1.44
N GLU A 149 4.64 4.58 0.65
CA GLU A 149 4.21 4.81 -0.73
C GLU A 149 4.63 3.67 -1.66
N GLY A 150 5.85 3.18 -1.50
CA GLY A 150 6.35 2.05 -2.28
C GLY A 150 5.52 0.80 -2.10
N PHE A 151 5.02 0.55 -0.88
CA PHE A 151 4.20 -0.63 -0.61
C PHE A 151 2.81 -0.48 -1.25
N ALA A 152 2.21 0.69 -1.17
CA ALA A 152 0.93 0.98 -1.82
C ALA A 152 1.01 0.79 -3.35
N GLU A 153 2.04 1.35 -3.98
CA GLU A 153 2.25 1.18 -5.43
C GLU A 153 2.59 -0.24 -5.84
N HIS A 154 3.35 -0.97 -5.02
CA HIS A 154 3.65 -2.37 -5.31
C HIS A 154 2.40 -3.24 -5.26
N VAL A 155 1.48 -2.98 -4.31
CA VAL A 155 0.16 -3.65 -4.28
C VAL A 155 -0.65 -3.31 -5.54
N VAL A 156 -0.64 -2.04 -5.98
CA VAL A 156 -1.26 -1.62 -7.25
C VAL A 156 -0.66 -2.36 -8.45
N LEU A 157 0.66 -2.52 -8.51
CA LEU A 157 1.33 -3.29 -9.55
C LEU A 157 0.85 -4.74 -9.59
N LEU A 158 0.80 -5.42 -8.45
CA LEU A 158 0.30 -6.80 -8.35
C LEU A 158 -1.17 -6.90 -8.79
N TYR A 159 -1.98 -5.89 -8.47
CA TYR A 159 -3.37 -5.83 -8.93
C TYR A 159 -3.48 -5.65 -10.45
N LYS A 160 -2.71 -4.71 -11.03
CA LYS A 160 -2.65 -4.51 -12.49
C LYS A 160 -2.18 -5.77 -13.23
N GLU A 161 -1.19 -6.48 -12.69
CA GLU A 161 -0.72 -7.75 -13.24
C GLU A 161 -1.82 -8.81 -13.20
N LYS A 162 -2.55 -8.93 -12.08
CA LYS A 162 -3.69 -9.87 -11.96
C LYS A 162 -4.79 -9.60 -13.00
N LEU A 163 -4.99 -8.33 -13.38
CA LEU A 163 -5.95 -7.94 -14.42
C LEU A 163 -5.41 -8.10 -15.85
N GLY A 164 -4.15 -8.49 -16.03
CA GLY A 164 -3.51 -8.57 -17.35
C GLY A 164 -3.23 -7.21 -17.99
N ILE A 165 -3.24 -6.13 -17.20
CA ILE A 165 -3.05 -4.75 -17.69
C ILE A 165 -1.56 -4.43 -17.87
N THR A 166 -0.71 -5.02 -17.04
CA THR A 166 0.75 -4.87 -17.14
C THR A 166 1.45 -6.20 -16.93
N ASN A 167 2.71 -6.27 -17.34
CA ASN A 167 3.63 -7.33 -16.98
C ASN A 167 4.54 -6.84 -15.85
N LYS A 168 4.50 -7.49 -14.68
CA LYS A 168 5.28 -7.05 -13.50
C LYS A 168 6.76 -6.90 -13.79
N LYS A 169 7.36 -7.82 -14.54
CA LYS A 169 8.80 -7.77 -14.86
C LYS A 169 9.15 -6.55 -15.71
N GLN A 170 8.33 -6.23 -16.71
CA GLN A 170 8.55 -5.06 -17.58
C GLN A 170 8.33 -3.75 -16.81
N GLU A 171 7.25 -3.67 -16.02
CA GLU A 171 6.97 -2.50 -15.18
C GLU A 171 8.11 -2.23 -14.19
N LEU A 172 8.57 -3.26 -13.46
CA LEU A 172 9.71 -3.11 -12.53
C LEU A 172 10.99 -2.72 -13.26
N ALA A 173 11.22 -3.17 -14.50
CA ALA A 173 12.38 -2.76 -15.27
C ALA A 173 12.31 -1.26 -15.65
N TRP A 174 11.13 -0.78 -16.08
CA TRP A 174 10.91 0.63 -16.38
C TRP A 174 11.06 1.51 -15.13
N GLN A 175 10.45 1.11 -14.03
CA GLN A 175 10.47 1.83 -12.75
C GLN A 175 11.87 1.87 -12.14
N ARG A 176 12.66 0.81 -12.33
CA ARG A 176 14.10 0.80 -12.01
C ARG A 176 14.85 1.83 -12.85
N GLY A 177 14.57 1.91 -14.16
CA GLY A 177 15.12 2.95 -15.03
C GLY A 177 14.85 4.38 -14.52
N LEU A 178 13.63 4.66 -14.05
CA LEU A 178 13.28 5.93 -13.41
C LEU A 178 14.06 6.15 -12.11
N ALA A 179 14.08 5.14 -11.23
CA ALA A 179 14.73 5.19 -9.92
C ALA A 179 16.25 5.45 -10.01
N ARG A 180 16.94 4.95 -11.05
CA ARG A 180 18.38 5.25 -11.29
C ARG A 180 18.69 6.73 -11.47
N THR A 181 17.71 7.51 -11.88
CA THR A 181 17.87 8.95 -12.13
C THR A 181 17.43 9.80 -10.92
N LEU A 182 17.15 9.15 -9.79
CA LEU A 182 16.84 9.78 -8.51
C LEU A 182 18.11 10.43 -7.93
N LYS A 183 17.98 11.66 -7.43
CA LYS A 183 19.10 12.42 -6.83
C LYS A 183 19.40 12.05 -5.37
N TYR A 184 18.47 11.36 -4.72
CA TYR A 184 18.53 11.00 -3.31
C TYR A 184 18.76 9.49 -3.15
N SER A 185 19.48 9.08 -2.12
CA SER A 185 19.48 7.66 -1.74
C SER A 185 18.14 7.28 -1.12
N LEU A 186 17.81 5.98 -1.09
CA LEU A 186 16.58 5.51 -0.44
C LEU A 186 16.53 5.89 1.05
N GLU A 187 17.66 5.85 1.75
CA GLU A 187 17.77 6.31 3.15
C GLU A 187 17.40 7.79 3.30
N GLN A 188 17.83 8.64 2.36
CA GLN A 188 17.47 10.06 2.36
C GLN A 188 15.98 10.29 2.09
N LEU A 189 15.26 9.28 1.60
CA LEU A 189 13.81 9.29 1.39
C LEU A 189 13.01 8.74 2.59
N GLU A 190 13.64 8.46 3.75
CA GLU A 190 12.91 8.08 4.96
C GLU A 190 11.90 9.18 5.37
N GLY A 191 12.29 10.46 5.25
CA GLY A 191 11.44 11.61 5.57
C GLY A 191 10.60 12.11 4.39
N ARG A 192 9.39 12.61 4.69
CA ARG A 192 8.45 13.16 3.68
C ARG A 192 9.01 14.37 2.92
N ASP A 193 9.83 15.21 3.55
CA ASP A 193 10.36 16.44 2.93
C ASP A 193 11.21 16.19 1.67
N ARG A 194 12.05 15.15 1.68
CA ARG A 194 12.87 14.78 0.51
C ARG A 194 12.09 13.89 -0.44
N PHE A 195 11.25 13.01 0.10
CA PHE A 195 10.35 12.18 -0.69
C PHE A 195 9.47 13.01 -1.63
N ASN A 196 8.85 14.07 -1.12
CA ASN A 196 7.93 14.91 -1.91
C ASN A 196 8.66 15.84 -2.91
N LYS A 197 10.00 15.94 -2.87
CA LYS A 197 10.79 16.78 -3.78
C LYS A 197 11.15 16.09 -5.09
N SER A 198 10.80 14.82 -5.27
CA SER A 198 11.15 14.03 -6.46
C SER A 198 10.00 13.13 -6.88
N ASP A 199 9.56 13.28 -8.13
CA ASP A 199 8.58 12.40 -8.78
C ASP A 199 9.03 10.92 -8.85
N LYS A 200 10.34 10.68 -8.83
CA LYS A 200 10.95 9.32 -8.86
C LYS A 200 10.99 8.62 -7.50
N SER A 201 10.67 9.32 -6.41
CA SER A 201 10.79 8.74 -5.05
C SER A 201 9.83 7.57 -4.84
N VAL A 202 8.64 7.66 -5.44
CA VAL A 202 7.65 6.59 -5.46
C VAL A 202 8.19 5.35 -6.19
N SER A 203 8.77 5.52 -7.39
CA SER A 203 9.41 4.43 -8.14
C SER A 203 10.50 3.73 -7.34
N ALA A 204 11.38 4.50 -6.68
CA ALA A 204 12.43 3.94 -5.84
C ALA A 204 11.87 3.15 -4.65
N GLY A 205 10.82 3.66 -4.01
CA GLY A 205 10.09 2.94 -2.96
C GLY A 205 9.50 1.63 -3.46
N MET A 206 8.83 1.64 -4.61
CA MET A 206 8.22 0.44 -5.19
C MET A 206 9.28 -0.62 -5.53
N ILE A 207 10.42 -0.23 -6.12
CA ILE A 207 11.54 -1.15 -6.39
C ILE A 207 12.10 -1.74 -5.10
N ALA A 208 12.24 -0.94 -4.04
CA ALA A 208 12.70 -1.42 -2.74
C ALA A 208 11.75 -2.47 -2.14
N ILE A 209 10.44 -2.25 -2.26
CA ILE A 209 9.43 -3.21 -1.78
C ILE A 209 9.43 -4.49 -2.62
N ALA A 210 9.58 -4.39 -3.95
CA ALA A 210 9.70 -5.56 -4.82
C ALA A 210 10.95 -6.38 -4.52
N ASP A 211 12.08 -5.74 -4.20
CA ASP A 211 13.31 -6.41 -3.76
C ASP A 211 13.12 -7.13 -2.41
N LEU A 212 12.44 -6.48 -1.45
CA LEU A 212 12.10 -7.10 -0.16
C LEU A 212 11.17 -8.30 -0.31
N GLU A 213 10.14 -8.19 -1.16
CA GLU A 213 9.27 -9.32 -1.50
C GLU A 213 10.09 -10.48 -2.08
N GLY A 214 11.01 -10.19 -3.00
CA GLY A 214 11.86 -11.21 -3.64
C GLY A 214 12.77 -11.95 -2.65
N ARG A 215 13.28 -11.25 -1.62
CA ARG A 215 14.20 -11.82 -0.62
C ARG A 215 13.49 -12.58 0.49
N SER A 216 12.44 -11.99 1.06
CA SER A 216 11.84 -12.46 2.32
C SER A 216 10.42 -13.01 2.13
N GLY A 217 9.87 -12.89 0.92
CA GLY A 217 8.49 -13.27 0.62
C GLY A 217 7.47 -12.29 1.19
N PHE A 218 6.24 -12.37 0.70
CA PHE A 218 5.19 -11.41 1.06
C PHE A 218 4.75 -11.51 2.53
N GLN A 219 4.93 -12.67 3.18
CA GLN A 219 4.57 -12.85 4.60
C GLN A 219 5.41 -12.00 5.57
N ALA A 220 6.63 -11.61 5.16
CA ALA A 220 7.47 -10.71 5.95
C ALA A 220 6.77 -9.38 6.23
N PHE A 221 5.98 -8.84 5.29
CA PHE A 221 5.20 -7.62 5.51
C PHE A 221 4.13 -7.80 6.61
N SER A 222 3.48 -8.97 6.68
CA SER A 222 2.52 -9.28 7.76
C SER A 222 3.22 -9.28 9.13
N THR A 223 4.40 -9.90 9.21
CA THR A 223 5.25 -9.88 10.42
C THR A 223 5.65 -8.45 10.79
N TYR A 224 6.13 -7.66 9.82
CA TYR A 224 6.50 -6.27 10.01
C TYR A 224 5.35 -5.44 10.62
N TYR A 225 4.17 -5.44 9.99
CA TYR A 225 3.02 -4.67 10.47
C TYR A 225 2.52 -5.15 11.85
N ARG A 226 2.55 -6.45 12.14
CA ARG A 226 2.21 -6.98 13.48
C ARG A 226 3.19 -6.51 14.55
N LEU A 227 4.49 -6.46 14.26
CA LEU A 227 5.50 -5.93 15.18
C LEU A 227 5.29 -4.43 15.41
N ARG A 228 5.01 -3.66 14.35
CA ARG A 228 4.68 -2.23 14.46
C ARG A 228 3.46 -2.00 15.36
N GLY A 229 2.40 -2.81 15.23
CA GLY A 229 1.21 -2.72 16.07
C GLY A 229 1.43 -3.08 17.54
N LYS A 230 2.54 -3.75 17.86
CA LYS A 230 3.02 -3.99 19.23
C LYS A 230 3.93 -2.87 19.74
N GLY A 231 4.10 -1.78 18.99
CA GLY A 231 4.95 -0.65 19.36
C GLY A 231 6.45 -0.85 19.10
N VAL A 232 6.85 -1.92 18.42
CA VAL A 232 8.26 -2.13 18.03
C VAL A 232 8.65 -1.04 17.03
N SER A 233 9.79 -0.38 17.25
CA SER A 233 10.31 0.66 16.34
C SER A 233 10.44 0.13 14.92
N TRP A 234 10.27 0.99 13.90
CA TRP A 234 10.20 0.51 12.52
C TRP A 234 11.51 -0.17 12.07
N LYS A 235 12.68 0.34 12.47
CA LYS A 235 13.98 -0.29 12.13
C LYS A 235 14.10 -1.69 12.73
N LYS A 236 13.69 -1.87 13.99
CA LYS A 236 13.72 -3.17 14.67
C LYS A 236 12.66 -4.13 14.11
N ALA A 237 11.46 -3.63 13.81
CA ALA A 237 10.41 -4.41 13.16
C ALA A 237 10.83 -4.87 11.76
N TYR A 238 11.50 -3.99 11.01
CA TYR A 238 12.07 -4.27 9.71
C TYR A 238 13.10 -5.41 9.78
N GLU A 239 14.10 -5.27 10.65
CA GLU A 239 15.16 -6.27 10.83
C GLU A 239 14.58 -7.65 11.20
N GLN A 240 13.64 -7.68 12.16
CA GLN A 240 13.00 -8.92 12.58
C GLN A 240 12.13 -9.56 11.50
N ALA A 241 11.47 -8.75 10.66
CA ALA A 241 10.57 -9.24 9.63
C ALA A 241 11.29 -9.71 8.36
N PHE A 242 12.30 -8.95 7.93
CA PHE A 242 12.99 -9.18 6.66
C PHE A 242 14.32 -9.92 6.82
N GLY A 243 14.84 -10.05 8.05
CA GLY A 243 16.08 -10.75 8.35
C GLY A 243 17.35 -9.99 7.93
N VAL A 244 17.24 -8.69 7.70
CA VAL A 244 18.34 -7.80 7.28
C VAL A 244 18.17 -6.44 7.94
N THR A 245 19.28 -5.81 8.35
CA THR A 245 19.22 -4.45 8.88
C THR A 245 18.89 -3.45 7.78
N THR A 246 18.34 -2.29 8.15
CA THR A 246 18.08 -1.20 7.18
C THR A 246 19.36 -0.72 6.50
N LYS A 247 20.48 -0.65 7.24
CA LYS A 247 21.79 -0.29 6.70
C LYS A 247 22.28 -1.28 5.64
N GLU A 248 22.20 -2.57 5.91
CA GLU A 248 22.58 -3.61 4.95
C GLU A 248 21.68 -3.59 3.72
N PHE A 249 20.37 -3.40 3.91
CA PHE A 249 19.44 -3.26 2.80
C PHE A 249 19.76 -2.05 1.93
N TYR A 250 19.99 -0.88 2.52
CA TYR A 250 20.35 0.33 1.77
C TYR A 250 21.67 0.19 1.02
N ALA A 251 22.66 -0.50 1.59
CA ALA A 251 23.93 -0.77 0.93
C ALA A 251 23.80 -1.79 -0.22
N GLY A 252 22.89 -2.76 -0.10
CA GLY A 252 22.70 -3.84 -1.05
C GLY A 252 21.62 -3.61 -2.12
N LEU A 253 20.83 -2.54 -2.01
CA LEU A 253 19.78 -2.23 -2.98
C LEU A 253 20.37 -1.62 -4.25
N GLN A 254 20.08 -2.25 -5.38
CA GLN A 254 20.42 -1.72 -6.69
C GLN A 254 19.19 -1.05 -7.31
N LEU A 255 19.20 0.29 -7.31
CA LEU A 255 18.22 1.09 -8.02
C LEU A 255 18.43 1.10 -9.53
#